data_AF-G3AZS4-F1
#
_entry.id   AF-G3AZS4-F1
#
_cell.length_a   1.000
_cell.length_b   1.000
_cell.length_c   1.000
_cell.angle_alpha   90.00
_cell.angle_beta   90.00
_cell.angle_gamma   90.00
#
_symmetry.space_group_name_H-M   'P 1'
#
loop_
_entity.id
_entity.type
_entity.pdbx_description
1 polymer ?
#
loop_
_entity_poly.entity_id
_entity_poly.type
_entity_poly.pdbx_seq_one_letter_code
_entity_poly.pdbx_strand_id
1 'polypeptide(L)'
;MKFHQDIPTLLATGGRDNVINLYDLRNPTTPFRKLFGHDDSIAGLKWDSVCNPNKLTSWSLDKRVLIWDLDSLDEEFIYPTDVPENGKKNKNSRTTDPCLKFISGGHTNRINEVDIHPTLDGLHITCGDDSLLEIWKPKTIIPEEEEEEEEEDEKKNDMEVDQEK
;
A
#
# COMPACT_ATOMS: atom_id res chain seq x y z
N MET A 1 9.01 3.77 13.95
CA MET A 1 10.11 3.81 12.95
C MET A 1 10.58 2.39 12.66
N LYS A 2 10.99 2.09 11.42
CA LYS A 2 11.57 0.81 10.99
C LYS A 2 12.54 0.99 9.83
N PHE A 3 13.70 0.35 9.92
CA PHE A 3 14.63 0.23 8.79
C PHE A 3 14.16 -0.83 7.82
N HIS A 4 14.38 -0.60 6.54
CA HIS A 4 14.25 -1.63 5.52
C HIS A 4 15.31 -2.71 5.75
N GLN A 5 14.98 -3.97 5.49
CA GLN A 5 15.89 -5.08 5.81
C GLN A 5 17.06 -5.18 4.83
N ASP A 6 16.79 -5.03 3.53
CA ASP A 6 17.83 -5.16 2.49
C ASP A 6 18.53 -3.83 2.14
N ILE A 7 17.89 -2.70 2.42
CA ILE A 7 18.37 -1.36 2.04
C ILE A 7 18.73 -0.61 3.33
N PRO A 8 20.00 -0.62 3.75
CA PRO A 8 20.41 -0.11 5.06
C PRO A 8 20.20 1.40 5.22
N THR A 9 20.07 2.13 4.12
CA THR A 9 19.85 3.58 4.11
C THR A 9 18.37 3.96 4.09
N LEU A 10 17.45 3.02 3.92
CA LEU A 10 16.02 3.31 3.85
C LEU A 10 15.37 3.19 5.24
N LEU A 11 14.79 4.29 5.70
CA LEU A 11 14.10 4.39 6.98
C LEU A 11 12.66 4.85 6.78
N ALA A 12 11.70 4.07 7.30
CA ALA A 12 10.31 4.49 7.42
C ALA A 12 10.01 4.99 8.83
N THR A 13 9.28 6.09 8.92
CA THR A 13 8.79 6.67 10.17
C THR A 13 7.31 7.00 10.04
N GLY A 14 6.59 6.94 11.15
CA GLY A 14 5.17 7.26 11.23
C GLY A 14 4.87 7.74 12.63
N GLY A 15 3.96 8.70 12.76
CA GLY A 15 3.67 9.34 14.02
C GLY A 15 2.27 9.94 14.08
N ARG A 16 2.15 11.04 14.86
CA ARG A 16 0.90 11.73 15.18
C ARG A 16 0.35 12.62 14.07
N ASP A 17 1.16 12.85 13.04
CA ASP A 17 0.78 13.57 11.82
C ASP A 17 0.02 12.68 10.81
N ASN A 18 -0.20 11.39 11.13
CA ASN A 18 -0.92 10.41 10.34
C ASN A 18 -0.26 10.08 8.99
N VAL A 19 0.98 10.55 8.78
CA VAL A 19 1.74 10.41 7.54
C VAL A 19 2.95 9.52 7.78
N ILE A 20 3.19 8.61 6.84
CA ILE A 20 4.41 7.79 6.85
C ILE A 20 5.48 8.53 6.06
N ASN A 21 6.59 8.87 6.69
CA ASN A 21 7.70 9.54 6.03
C ASN A 21 8.81 8.52 5.72
N LEU A 22 9.22 8.43 4.46
CA LEU A 22 10.34 7.62 3.99
C LEU A 22 11.58 8.50 3.82
N TYR A 23 12.69 8.06 4.43
CA TYR A 23 13.96 8.77 4.44
C TYR A 23 15.06 7.92 3.83
N ASP A 24 15.98 8.60 3.14
CA ASP A 24 17.29 8.08 2.80
C ASP A 24 18.30 8.65 3.79
N LEU A 25 18.97 7.79 4.56
CA LEU A 25 19.96 8.19 5.58
C LEU A 25 21.20 8.88 5.00
N ARG A 26 21.43 8.79 3.68
CA ARG A 26 22.47 9.58 3.00
C ARG A 26 22.13 11.07 2.98
N ASN A 27 20.83 11.41 3.03
CA ASN A 27 20.32 12.77 3.17
C ASN A 27 19.07 12.77 4.09
N PRO A 28 19.24 12.73 5.42
CA PRO A 28 18.14 12.53 6.36
C PRO A 28 17.31 13.80 6.63
N THR A 29 17.66 14.94 6.02
CA THR A 29 17.05 16.24 6.34
C THR A 29 15.60 16.34 5.89
N THR A 30 15.28 15.73 4.76
CA THR A 30 13.94 15.76 4.17
C THR A 30 13.53 14.34 3.75
N PRO A 31 12.30 13.91 4.06
CA PRO A 31 11.81 12.66 3.53
C PRO A 31 11.70 12.76 2.00
N PHE A 32 12.12 11.71 1.29
CA PHE A 32 12.02 11.68 -0.17
C PHE A 32 10.59 11.33 -0.63
N ARG A 33 9.82 10.64 0.23
CA ARG A 33 8.41 10.31 0.00
C ARG A 33 7.61 10.39 1.30
N LYS A 34 6.35 10.80 1.18
CA LYS A 34 5.37 10.83 2.27
C LYS A 34 4.13 10.03 1.90
N LEU A 35 3.79 8.94 2.58
CA LEU A 35 2.62 8.15 2.23
C LEU A 35 1.39 8.66 3.00
N PHE A 36 0.33 9.01 2.26
CA PHE A 36 -0.92 9.55 2.81
C PHE A 36 -2.04 8.52 2.71
N GLY A 37 -2.76 8.29 3.81
CA GLY A 37 -3.93 7.40 3.80
C GLY A 37 -4.50 7.06 5.17
N HIS A 38 -3.69 7.11 6.23
CA HIS A 38 -4.20 7.00 7.60
C HIS A 38 -4.97 8.25 8.02
N ASP A 39 -6.03 8.05 8.81
CA ASP A 39 -6.89 9.13 9.32
C ASP A 39 -6.54 9.51 10.78
N ASP A 40 -5.62 8.77 11.43
CA ASP A 40 -5.16 9.00 12.82
C ASP A 40 -3.70 8.54 13.01
N SER A 41 -3.16 8.73 14.21
CA SER A 41 -1.77 8.50 14.58
C SER A 41 -1.32 7.07 14.26
N ILE A 42 -0.23 6.96 13.51
CA ILE A 42 0.37 5.69 13.17
C ILE A 42 0.95 5.06 14.45
N ALA A 43 0.49 3.85 14.77
CA ALA A 43 0.90 3.10 15.95
C ALA A 43 2.10 2.20 15.66
N GLY A 44 2.21 1.69 14.43
CA GLY A 44 3.34 0.85 14.04
C GLY A 44 3.52 0.67 12.55
N LEU A 45 4.69 0.11 12.22
CA LEU A 45 5.21 -0.10 10.87
C LEU A 45 5.92 -1.45 10.85
N LYS A 46 5.85 -2.15 9.72
CA LYS A 46 6.53 -3.42 9.49
C LYS A 46 6.77 -3.65 7.99
N TRP A 47 8.02 -3.87 7.62
CA TRP A 47 8.37 -4.33 6.28
C TRP A 47 8.05 -5.81 6.14
N ASP A 48 7.54 -6.22 4.98
CA ASP A 48 7.63 -7.62 4.59
C ASP A 48 9.10 -7.93 4.32
N SER A 49 9.56 -9.01 4.93
CA SER A 49 10.98 -9.34 5.05
C SER A 49 11.42 -10.53 4.21
N VAL A 50 10.45 -11.29 3.70
CA VAL A 50 10.75 -12.58 3.07
C VAL A 50 10.12 -12.67 1.70
N CYS A 51 8.87 -12.24 1.54
CA CYS A 51 8.17 -12.42 0.28
C CYS A 51 8.27 -11.19 -0.61
N ASN A 52 8.06 -9.98 -0.06
CA ASN A 52 8.13 -8.73 -0.82
C ASN A 52 8.83 -7.61 -0.01
N PRO A 53 10.16 -7.44 -0.15
CA PRO A 53 10.90 -6.40 0.59
C PRO A 53 10.35 -4.98 0.42
N ASN A 54 9.80 -4.68 -0.76
CA ASN A 54 9.25 -3.37 -1.11
C ASN A 54 7.86 -3.10 -0.50
N LYS A 55 7.24 -4.06 0.18
CA LYS A 55 5.94 -3.86 0.83
C LYS A 55 6.10 -3.43 2.28
N LEU A 56 5.42 -2.34 2.61
CA LEU A 56 5.33 -1.81 3.97
C LEU A 56 3.91 -2.00 4.49
N THR A 57 3.78 -2.56 5.69
CA THR A 57 2.52 -2.63 6.43
C THR A 57 2.54 -1.59 7.54
N SER A 58 1.46 -0.84 7.69
CA SER A 58 1.27 0.13 8.77
C SER A 58 -0.06 -0.08 9.46
N TRP A 59 -0.13 0.26 10.75
CA TRP A 59 -1.38 0.25 11.52
C TRP A 59 -1.48 1.49 12.38
N SER A 60 -2.70 1.97 12.57
CA SER A 60 -2.98 3.26 13.21
C SER A 60 -4.11 3.16 14.24
N LEU A 61 -4.23 4.21 15.06
CA LEU A 61 -5.38 4.42 15.95
C LEU A 61 -6.70 4.63 15.19
N ASP A 62 -6.66 4.81 13.87
CA ASP A 62 -7.82 4.81 12.97
C ASP A 62 -8.45 3.42 12.81
N LYS A 63 -7.89 2.39 13.47
CA LYS A 63 -8.36 1.00 13.52
C LYS A 63 -8.16 0.27 12.19
N ARG A 64 -7.30 0.79 11.31
CA ARG A 64 -7.01 0.20 10.02
C ARG A 64 -5.56 -0.30 9.93
N VAL A 65 -5.39 -1.33 9.11
CA VAL A 65 -4.07 -1.77 8.62
C VAL A 65 -3.98 -1.42 7.15
N LEU A 66 -2.92 -0.72 6.75
CA LEU A 66 -2.69 -0.31 5.37
C LEU A 66 -1.46 -1.04 4.85
N ILE A 67 -1.55 -1.51 3.60
CA ILE A 67 -0.42 -2.11 2.89
C ILE A 67 -0.01 -1.17 1.77
N TRP A 68 1.26 -0.81 1.79
CA TRP A 68 1.90 0.07 0.85
C TRP A 68 2.88 -0.71 0.00
N ASP A 69 2.85 -0.47 -1.30
CA ASP A 69 3.80 -1.03 -2.26
C ASP A 69 4.68 0.09 -2.81
N LEU A 70 6.00 -0.05 -2.58
CA LEU A 70 6.98 0.91 -3.05
C LEU A 70 7.31 0.79 -4.53
N ASP A 71 6.84 -0.26 -5.22
CA ASP A 71 7.06 -0.38 -6.67
C ASP A 71 6.28 0.72 -7.44
N SER A 72 5.20 1.25 -6.85
CA SER A 72 4.44 2.40 -7.36
C SER A 72 5.01 3.77 -6.94
N LEU A 73 6.26 3.84 -6.48
CA LEU A 73 6.89 5.13 -6.11
C LEU A 73 7.12 6.07 -7.30
N ASP A 74 7.26 5.52 -8.50
CA ASP A 74 7.52 6.29 -9.72
C ASP A 74 6.24 6.94 -10.28
N GLU A 75 5.07 6.56 -9.78
CA GLU A 75 3.79 7.16 -10.17
C GLU A 75 3.65 8.58 -9.57
N GLU A 76 3.27 9.54 -10.41
CA GLU A 76 3.13 10.93 -9.98
C GLU A 76 1.99 11.07 -8.96
N PHE A 77 2.32 11.59 -7.77
CA PHE A 77 1.35 11.83 -6.72
C PHE A 77 1.42 13.26 -6.20
N ILE A 78 0.30 13.97 -6.30
CA ILE A 78 0.14 15.32 -5.74
C ILE A 78 -0.26 15.18 -4.27
N TYR A 79 0.61 15.63 -3.39
CA TYR A 79 0.33 15.63 -1.97
C TYR A 79 -0.88 16.50 -1.62
N PRO A 80 -1.77 16.04 -0.72
CA PRO A 80 -2.74 16.92 -0.10
C PRO A 80 -1.99 18.09 0.56
N THR A 81 -2.09 19.28 -0.02
CA THR A 81 -1.51 20.49 0.58
C THR A 81 -2.59 21.21 1.38
N ASP A 82 -2.20 21.86 2.47
CA ASP A 82 -3.10 22.72 3.27
C ASP A 82 -3.50 24.02 2.56
N VAL A 83 -3.20 24.17 1.27
CA VAL A 83 -3.52 25.37 0.49
C VAL A 83 -4.94 25.21 -0.04
N PRO A 84 -5.94 25.99 0.43
CA PRO A 84 -7.26 25.97 -0.16
C PRO A 84 -7.15 26.57 -1.57
N GLU A 85 -7.12 25.70 -2.57
CA GLU A 85 -7.25 26.13 -3.96
C GLU A 85 -8.63 26.80 -4.13
N ASN A 86 -8.60 28.07 -4.48
CA ASN A 86 -9.78 28.91 -4.63
C ASN A 86 -10.74 28.28 -5.65
N GLY A 87 -11.90 27.83 -5.18
CA GLY A 87 -13.09 27.65 -6.00
C GLY A 87 -13.25 26.27 -6.62
N LYS A 88 -14.38 25.64 -6.25
CA LYS A 88 -14.89 24.33 -6.70
C LYS A 88 -14.19 23.14 -6.06
N LYS A 89 -14.68 22.77 -4.87
CA LYS A 89 -14.50 21.43 -4.32
C LYS A 89 -15.06 20.40 -5.31
N ASN A 90 -14.24 19.92 -6.24
CA ASN A 90 -14.52 18.68 -6.92
C ASN A 90 -14.55 17.60 -5.83
N LYS A 91 -15.73 17.01 -5.62
CA LYS A 91 -15.94 15.89 -4.67
C LYS A 91 -15.09 14.64 -5.01
N ASN A 92 -14.28 14.69 -6.07
CA ASN A 92 -13.40 13.64 -6.54
C ASN A 92 -11.91 13.85 -6.19
N SER A 93 -11.54 14.91 -5.46
CA SER A 93 -10.13 15.13 -5.03
C SER A 93 -9.83 14.41 -3.71
N ARG A 94 -9.93 13.08 -3.72
CA ARG A 94 -9.17 12.20 -2.84
C ARG A 94 -8.48 11.23 -3.79
N THR A 95 -7.45 11.70 -4.48
CA THR A 95 -6.55 10.80 -5.21
C THR A 95 -5.92 9.90 -4.15
N THR A 96 -6.29 8.62 -4.14
CA THR A 96 -5.65 7.62 -3.29
C THR A 96 -4.17 7.59 -3.64
N ASP A 97 -3.30 7.51 -2.64
CA ASP A 97 -1.86 7.40 -2.86
C ASP A 97 -1.58 6.14 -3.71
N PRO A 98 -0.85 6.22 -4.84
CA PRO A 98 -0.56 5.07 -5.71
C PRO A 98 0.10 3.89 -5.00
N CYS A 99 0.88 4.18 -3.95
CA CYS A 99 1.51 3.15 -3.14
C CYS A 99 0.50 2.41 -2.27
N LEU A 100 -0.69 2.96 -1.97
CA LEU A 100 -1.69 2.31 -1.13
C LEU A 100 -2.42 1.20 -1.90
N LYS A 101 -2.09 -0.07 -1.62
CA LYS A 101 -2.68 -1.22 -2.31
C LYS A 101 -3.81 -1.90 -1.56
N PHE A 102 -3.84 -1.79 -0.23
CA PHE A 102 -4.87 -2.43 0.58
C PHE A 102 -5.18 -1.69 1.87
N ILE A 103 -6.45 -1.73 2.28
CA ILE A 103 -6.93 -1.23 3.56
C ILE A 103 -7.71 -2.36 4.24
N SER A 104 -7.19 -2.88 5.35
CA SER A 104 -7.92 -3.78 6.24
C SER A 104 -8.72 -2.97 7.25
N GLY A 105 -10.01 -3.30 7.37
CA GLY A 105 -10.96 -2.66 8.30
C GLY A 105 -11.73 -3.65 9.17
N GLY A 106 -11.14 -4.81 9.48
CA GLY A 106 -11.78 -5.82 10.34
C GLY A 106 -11.87 -5.40 11.81
N HIS A 107 -10.83 -4.70 12.31
CA HIS A 107 -10.79 -4.23 13.68
C HIS A 107 -11.77 -3.07 13.96
N THR A 108 -12.42 -3.14 15.11
CA THR A 108 -13.39 -2.13 15.60
C THR A 108 -12.81 -1.25 16.71
N ASN A 109 -11.60 -1.57 17.19
CA ASN A 109 -10.86 -0.81 18.20
C ASN A 109 -9.37 -0.74 17.84
N ARG A 110 -8.57 -0.14 18.73
CA ARG A 110 -7.13 0.03 18.56
C ARG A 110 -6.46 -1.29 18.21
N ILE A 111 -5.66 -1.26 17.15
CA ILE A 111 -4.78 -2.37 16.78
C ILE A 111 -3.50 -2.26 17.63
N ASN A 112 -3.16 -3.34 18.32
CA ASN A 112 -1.99 -3.43 19.18
C ASN A 112 -0.75 -3.79 18.37
N GLU A 113 -0.85 -4.85 17.58
CA GLU A 113 0.28 -5.37 16.82
C GLU A 113 -0.18 -6.03 15.50
N VAL A 114 0.73 -5.99 14.52
CA VAL A 114 0.60 -6.65 13.23
C VAL A 114 1.89 -7.42 12.94
N ASP A 115 1.75 -8.67 12.52
CA ASP A 115 2.84 -9.50 12.04
C ASP A 115 2.54 -10.03 10.64
N ILE A 116 3.61 -10.32 9.90
CA ILE A 116 3.60 -10.82 8.52
C ILE A 116 4.22 -12.21 8.58
N HIS A 117 3.52 -13.20 8.04
CA HIS A 117 3.99 -14.58 8.07
C HIS A 117 5.31 -14.72 7.31
N PRO A 118 6.33 -15.39 7.87
CA PRO A 118 7.67 -15.40 7.30
C PRO A 118 7.80 -16.25 6.03
N THR A 119 6.82 -17.10 5.70
CA THR A 119 6.92 -18.00 4.53
C THR A 119 5.70 -17.98 3.63
N LEU A 120 4.60 -17.36 4.06
CA LEU A 120 3.35 -17.34 3.30
C LEU A 120 3.14 -15.92 2.86
N ASP A 121 3.36 -15.71 1.57
CA ASP A 121 3.25 -14.40 0.94
C ASP A 121 1.89 -13.75 1.23
N GLY A 122 1.94 -12.51 1.71
CA GLY A 122 0.78 -11.68 2.02
C GLY A 122 -0.08 -12.20 3.17
N LEU A 123 0.35 -13.17 3.97
CA LEU A 123 -0.42 -13.59 5.14
C LEU A 123 -0.10 -12.70 6.33
N HIS A 124 -1.11 -12.02 6.87
CA HIS A 124 -1.00 -11.13 8.01
C HIS A 124 -1.75 -11.69 9.22
N ILE A 125 -1.25 -11.36 10.40
CA ILE A 125 -1.95 -11.56 11.67
C ILE A 125 -2.02 -10.23 12.41
N THR A 126 -3.19 -9.89 12.92
CA THR A 126 -3.46 -8.62 13.60
C THR A 126 -4.19 -8.88 14.91
N CYS A 127 -3.86 -8.12 15.96
CA CYS A 127 -4.54 -8.21 17.25
C CYS A 127 -4.93 -6.82 17.76
N GLY A 128 -6.07 -6.71 18.43
CA GLY A 128 -6.61 -5.42 18.88
C GLY A 128 -7.35 -5.47 20.21
N ASP A 129 -7.67 -4.27 20.72
CA ASP A 129 -8.43 -4.06 21.97
C ASP A 129 -9.93 -4.41 21.83
N ASP A 130 -10.37 -4.80 20.64
CA ASP A 130 -11.71 -5.33 20.35
C ASP A 130 -11.85 -6.82 20.68
N SER A 131 -10.83 -7.39 21.33
CA SER A 131 -10.76 -8.84 21.62
C SER A 131 -10.70 -9.70 20.35
N LEU A 132 -10.35 -9.11 19.20
CA LEU A 132 -10.15 -9.84 17.95
C LEU A 132 -8.67 -10.15 17.72
N LEU A 133 -8.44 -11.34 17.20
CA LEU A 133 -7.23 -11.73 16.51
C LEU A 133 -7.65 -12.19 15.12
N GLU A 134 -7.16 -11.51 14.09
CA GLU A 134 -7.52 -11.80 12.71
C GLU A 134 -6.30 -12.35 11.98
N ILE A 135 -6.54 -13.37 11.14
CA ILE A 135 -5.54 -13.90 10.20
C ILE A 135 -6.14 -13.74 8.82
N TRP A 136 -5.48 -12.99 7.95
CA TRP A 136 -6.03 -12.59 6.66
C TRP A 136 -4.95 -12.44 5.61
N LYS A 137 -5.34 -12.60 4.35
CA LYS A 137 -4.50 -12.36 3.18
C LYS A 137 -5.26 -11.42 2.24
N PRO A 138 -4.68 -10.29 1.81
CA PRO A 138 -5.33 -9.40 0.86
C PRO A 138 -5.48 -10.13 -0.48
N LYS A 139 -6.63 -9.95 -1.12
CA LYS A 139 -6.80 -10.33 -2.52
C LYS A 139 -6.48 -9.10 -3.36
N THR A 140 -5.37 -9.13 -4.08
CA THR A 140 -5.11 -8.15 -5.14
C THR A 140 -6.12 -8.41 -6.24
N ILE A 141 -6.99 -7.43 -6.50
CA ILE A 141 -7.81 -7.46 -7.71
C ILE A 141 -6.87 -7.01 -8.81
N ILE A 142 -6.39 -7.96 -9.63
CA ILE A 142 -5.65 -7.64 -10.84
C ILE A 142 -6.71 -7.08 -11.80
N PRO A 143 -6.55 -5.86 -12.33
CA PRO A 143 -7.40 -5.38 -13.41
C PRO A 143 -7.32 -6.38 -14.56
N GLU A 144 -8.46 -6.84 -15.06
CA GLU A 144 -8.60 -7.84 -16.13
C GLU A 144 -8.15 -7.26 -17.50
N GLU A 145 -7.02 -6.57 -17.57
CA GLU A 145 -6.49 -6.00 -18.82
C GLU A 145 -5.60 -7.00 -19.59
N GLU A 146 -5.04 -8.03 -18.93
CA GLU A 146 -4.19 -9.04 -19.58
C GLU A 146 -4.97 -10.25 -20.16
N GLU A 147 -6.14 -10.59 -19.60
CA GLU A 147 -6.96 -11.72 -20.11
C GLU A 147 -7.71 -11.36 -21.41
N GLU A 148 -8.10 -10.10 -21.59
CA GLU A 148 -8.79 -9.65 -22.82
C GLU A 148 -7.82 -9.57 -24.02
N GLU A 149 -6.55 -9.20 -23.81
CA GLU A 149 -5.54 -9.16 -24.89
C GLU A 149 -5.15 -10.56 -25.38
N GLU A 150 -5.00 -11.54 -24.47
CA GLU A 150 -4.72 -12.94 -24.86
C GLU A 150 -5.91 -13.57 -25.61
N GLU A 151 -7.15 -13.31 -25.19
CA GLU A 151 -8.34 -13.80 -25.89
C GLU A 151 -8.55 -13.14 -27.27
N GLU A 152 -8.17 -11.87 -27.43
CA GLU A 152 -8.25 -11.19 -28.74
C GLU A 152 -7.20 -11.70 -29.72
N ASP A 153 -5.99 -11.99 -29.24
CA ASP A 153 -4.90 -12.49 -30.07
C ASP A 153 -5.10 -13.96 -30.48
N GLU A 154 -5.67 -14.80 -29.60
CA GLU A 154 -6.10 -16.15 -29.98
C GLU A 154 -7.20 -16.13 -31.05
N LYS A 155 -8.21 -15.27 -30.90
CA LYS A 155 -9.30 -15.14 -31.89
C LYS A 155 -8.81 -14.60 -33.23
N LYS A 156 -7.82 -13.69 -33.27
CA LYS A 156 -7.22 -13.20 -34.52
C LYS A 156 -6.42 -14.29 -35.23
N ASN A 157 -5.63 -15.07 -34.50
CA ASN A 157 -4.84 -16.16 -35.07
C ASN A 157 -5.73 -17.27 -35.67
N ASP A 158 -6.84 -17.61 -35.01
CA ASP A 158 -7.79 -18.60 -35.54
C ASP A 158 -8.51 -18.12 -36.80
N MET A 159 -8.80 -16.82 -36.92
CA MET A 159 -9.45 -16.24 -38.11
C MET A 159 -8.52 -16.12 -39.32
N GLU A 160 -7.20 -15.98 -39.14
CA GLU A 160 -6.24 -15.96 -40.26
C GLU A 160 -5.99 -17.36 -40.85
N VAL A 161 -5.99 -18.41 -40.01
CA VAL A 161 -5.78 -19.80 -40.46
C VAL A 161 -6.93 -20.33 -41.34
N ASP A 162 -8.15 -19.82 -41.16
CA ASP A 162 -9.32 -20.20 -41.95
C ASP A 162 -9.44 -19.48 -43.30
N GLN A 163 -8.67 -18.40 -43.55
CA GLN A 163 -8.68 -17.69 -44.83
C GLN A 163 -7.66 -18.22 -45.86
N GLU A 164 -6.72 -19.09 -45.45
CA GLU A 164 -5.69 -19.66 -46.33
C GLU A 164 -5.98 -21.10 -46.82
N LYS A 165 -7.21 -21.61 -46.67
CA LYS A 165 -7.63 -22.93 -47.17
C LYS A 165 -8.63 -22.88 -48.32
#